data_AF-A0A661FGE9-F1
#
_entry.id   AF-A0A661FGE9-F1
#
_cell.length_a   1.000
_cell.length_b   1.000
_cell.length_c   1.000
_cell.angle_alpha   90.00
_cell.angle_beta   90.00
_cell.angle_gamma   90.00
#
_symmetry.space_group_name_H-M   'P 1'
#
loop_
_entity.id
_entity.type
_entity.pdbx_description
1 polymer ?
#
loop_
_entity_poly.entity_id
_entity_poly.type
_entity_poly.pdbx_seq_one_letter_code
_entity_poly.pdbx_strand_id
1 'polypeptide(L)'
;KCTACNDCVVVCPKDLFSLMPVSQKLYVACKSLDEGDSAQQECEVACTACEKCVVDAPTGLIEIRNNLAVIDYEKYQDFDVDRTPIERCPTGAIVWLDNKLGSTHASKGKEGMKPHRDTALPLG
;
A
#
# COMPACT_ATOMS: atom_id res chain seq x y z
N LYS A 1 -13.04 11.08 -11.27
CA LYS A 1 -13.03 9.63 -11.63
C LYS A 1 -11.75 9.36 -12.40
N CYS A 2 -10.88 8.46 -11.93
CA CYS A 2 -9.62 8.13 -12.60
C CYS A 2 -9.89 7.37 -13.92
N THR A 3 -9.16 7.71 -14.98
CA THR A 3 -9.23 7.07 -16.31
C THR A 3 -7.86 6.56 -16.79
N ALA A 4 -6.84 6.57 -15.92
CA ALA A 4 -5.45 6.26 -16.26
C ALA A 4 -4.84 7.16 -17.37
N CYS A 5 -5.17 8.46 -17.38
CA CYS A 5 -4.64 9.42 -18.36
C CYS A 5 -3.17 9.83 -18.15
N ASN A 6 -2.53 9.42 -17.05
CA ASN A 6 -1.13 9.71 -16.68
C ASN A 6 -0.80 11.15 -16.24
N ASP A 7 -1.74 12.10 -16.31
CA ASP A 7 -1.46 13.50 -15.98
C ASP A 7 -0.97 13.71 -14.53
N CYS A 8 -1.60 13.03 -13.57
CA CYS A 8 -1.22 13.13 -12.16
C CYS A 8 0.19 12.58 -11.87
N VAL A 9 0.64 11.59 -12.64
CA VAL A 9 1.99 11.02 -12.52
C VAL A 9 3.03 12.02 -13.01
N VAL A 10 2.81 12.59 -14.20
CA VAL A 10 3.75 13.53 -14.84
C VAL A 10 3.88 14.84 -14.07
N VAL A 11 2.78 15.37 -13.54
CA VAL A 11 2.78 16.69 -12.89
C VAL A 11 3.33 16.66 -11.45
N CYS A 12 3.41 15.49 -10.80
CA CYS A 12 3.78 15.41 -9.40
C CYS A 12 5.31 15.39 -9.23
N PRO A 13 5.96 16.46 -8.72
CA PRO A 13 7.41 16.48 -8.55
C PRO A 13 7.91 15.56 -7.43
N LYS A 14 6.98 15.10 -6.58
CA LYS A 14 7.25 14.16 -5.48
C LYS A 14 7.09 12.70 -5.91
N ASP A 15 6.75 12.46 -7.18
CA ASP A 15 6.57 11.12 -7.75
C ASP A 15 5.56 10.27 -6.96
N LEU A 16 4.50 10.86 -6.40
CA LEU A 16 3.60 10.15 -5.48
C LEU A 16 2.63 9.17 -6.15
N PHE A 17 2.48 9.25 -7.47
CA PHE A 17 1.51 8.47 -8.22
C PHE A 17 2.21 7.59 -9.25
N SER A 18 1.66 6.41 -9.49
CA SER A 18 2.09 5.51 -10.55
C SER A 18 0.86 4.91 -11.26
N LEU A 19 1.04 4.52 -12.51
CA LEU A 19 0.06 3.71 -13.23
C LEU A 19 0.45 2.24 -13.11
N MET A 20 -0.53 1.40 -12.82
CA MET A 20 -0.33 -0.04 -12.64
C MET A 20 -1.34 -0.84 -13.46
N PRO A 21 -0.94 -2.02 -13.98
CA PRO A 21 -1.87 -2.97 -14.58
C PRO A 21 -2.98 -3.40 -13.62
N VAL A 22 -4.20 -3.57 -14.14
CA VAL A 22 -5.40 -3.98 -13.38
C VAL A 22 -5.28 -5.39 -12.77
N SER A 23 -4.35 -6.21 -13.28
CA SER A 23 -4.01 -7.53 -12.76
C SER A 23 -3.23 -7.48 -11.44
N GLN A 24 -2.51 -6.40 -11.17
CA GLN A 24 -1.73 -6.22 -9.95
C GLN A 24 -2.63 -5.64 -8.85
N LYS A 25 -3.14 -6.53 -8.00
CA LYS A 25 -4.14 -6.18 -6.99
C LYS A 25 -3.53 -5.88 -5.62
N LEU A 26 -2.37 -6.44 -5.31
CA LEU A 26 -1.67 -6.14 -4.07
C LEU A 26 -0.93 -4.80 -4.18
N TYR A 27 -1.17 -3.91 -3.23
CA TYR A 27 -0.64 -2.54 -3.26
C TYR A 27 -0.28 -2.03 -1.87
N VAL A 28 0.86 -1.35 -1.75
CA VAL A 28 1.25 -0.66 -0.51
C VAL A 28 0.84 0.82 -0.63
N ALA A 29 -0.08 1.25 0.24
CA ALA A 29 -0.62 2.60 0.24
C ALA A 29 0.28 3.62 0.97
N CYS A 30 1.26 3.16 1.75
CA CYS A 30 2.24 4.02 2.41
C CYS A 30 3.41 4.34 1.48
N LYS A 31 3.92 5.58 1.53
CA LYS A 31 5.15 6.03 0.85
C LYS A 31 6.11 6.80 1.76
N SER A 32 5.83 6.88 3.07
CA SER A 32 6.78 7.44 4.04
C SER A 32 7.98 6.50 4.18
N LEU A 33 9.17 7.10 4.29
CA LEU A 33 10.44 6.42 4.56
C LEU A 33 10.89 6.66 6.01
N ASP A 34 10.06 7.34 6.82
CA ASP A 34 10.32 7.59 8.22
C ASP A 34 10.31 6.26 8.99
N GLU A 35 10.97 6.24 10.14
CA GLU A 35 10.95 5.05 11.01
C GLU A 35 9.53 4.77 11.50
N GLY A 36 9.19 3.48 11.65
CA GLY A 36 7.81 3.02 11.84
C GLY A 36 7.06 3.72 12.98
N ASP A 37 7.72 3.93 14.12
CA ASP A 37 7.09 4.58 15.28
C ASP A 37 6.83 6.07 15.02
N SER A 38 7.80 6.78 14.42
CA SER A 38 7.64 8.19 14.04
C SER A 38 6.58 8.37 12.96
N ALA A 39 6.57 7.49 11.95
CA ALA A 39 5.56 7.50 10.90
C ALA A 39 4.15 7.24 11.46
N GLN A 40 4.03 6.33 12.43
CA GLN A 40 2.74 5.98 13.03
C GLN A 40 2.17 7.09 13.92
N GLN A 41 3.02 7.91 14.55
CA GLN A 41 2.59 9.10 15.30
C GLN A 41 1.89 10.12 14.40
N GLU A 42 2.39 10.29 13.17
CA GLU A 42 1.84 11.23 12.19
C GLU A 42 0.71 10.59 11.34
N CYS A 43 0.73 9.27 11.17
CA CYS A 43 -0.19 8.55 10.31
C CYS A 43 -0.52 7.16 10.89
N GLU A 44 -1.74 7.02 11.44
CA GLU A 44 -2.23 5.75 12.01
C GLU A 44 -2.21 4.55 11.05
N VAL A 45 -2.17 4.82 9.74
CA VAL A 45 -2.17 3.80 8.67
C VAL A 45 -0.78 3.64 8.02
N ALA A 46 0.28 4.14 8.65
CA ALA A 46 1.65 4.03 8.16
C ALA A 46 2.14 2.57 8.11
N CYS A 47 3.05 2.27 7.19
CA CYS A 47 3.81 1.03 7.25
C CYS A 47 4.84 1.16 8.37
N THR A 48 4.93 0.15 9.24
CA THR A 48 5.87 0.13 10.36
C THR A 48 7.06 -0.81 10.12
N ALA A 49 7.28 -1.22 8.86
CA ALA A 49 8.32 -2.19 8.49
C ALA A 49 8.29 -3.52 9.28
N CYS A 50 7.14 -3.93 9.82
CA CYS A 50 7.04 -5.12 10.70
C CYS A 50 7.22 -6.49 10.03
N GLU A 51 7.53 -6.54 8.73
CA GLU A 51 7.82 -7.75 7.93
C GLU A 51 6.73 -8.83 7.84
N LYS A 52 5.59 -8.70 8.54
CA LYS A 52 4.50 -9.70 8.49
C LYS A 52 4.04 -10.02 7.07
N CYS A 53 3.85 -8.98 6.24
CA CYS A 53 3.47 -9.15 4.83
C CYS A 53 4.56 -9.85 3.99
N VAL A 54 5.84 -9.72 4.35
CA VAL A 54 6.96 -10.43 3.69
C VAL A 54 6.90 -11.92 3.99
N VAL A 55 6.58 -12.27 5.24
CA VAL A 55 6.44 -13.68 5.68
C VAL A 55 5.23 -14.36 5.03
N ASP A 56 4.14 -13.62 4.87
CA ASP A 56 2.88 -14.13 4.34
C ASP A 56 2.84 -14.14 2.79
N ALA A 57 3.82 -13.49 2.14
CA ALA A 57 3.93 -13.44 0.68
C ALA A 57 4.91 -14.51 0.13
N PRO A 58 4.79 -14.87 -1.16
CA PRO A 58 5.80 -15.67 -1.84
C PRO A 58 7.21 -15.08 -1.66
N THR A 59 8.19 -15.95 -1.44
CA THR A 59 9.58 -15.53 -1.16
C THR A 59 10.12 -14.65 -2.27
N GLY A 60 10.52 -13.42 -1.91
CA GLY A 60 11.10 -12.46 -2.83
C GLY A 60 10.09 -11.59 -3.60
N LEU A 61 8.78 -11.71 -3.34
CA LEU A 61 7.76 -10.81 -3.87
C LEU A 61 7.68 -9.48 -3.12
N ILE A 62 7.79 -9.52 -1.79
CA ILE A 62 7.77 -8.33 -0.93
C ILE A 62 9.08 -8.26 -0.17
N GLU A 63 9.60 -7.07 -0.02
CA GLU A 63 10.81 -6.77 0.75
C GLU A 63 10.62 -5.48 1.53
N ILE A 64 11.37 -5.31 2.60
CA ILE A 64 11.46 -4.02 3.30
C ILE A 64 12.66 -3.26 2.76
N ARG A 65 12.43 -2.03 2.29
CA ARG A 65 13.48 -1.09 1.88
C ARG A 65 13.19 0.26 2.51
N ASN A 66 14.17 0.83 3.22
CA ASN A 66 14.06 2.14 3.86
C ASN A 66 12.80 2.28 4.75
N ASN A 67 12.60 1.34 5.67
CA ASN A 67 11.44 1.30 6.58
C ASN A 67 10.06 1.16 5.90
N LEU A 68 10.02 0.80 4.62
CA LEU A 68 8.79 0.65 3.86
C LEU A 68 8.73 -0.71 3.17
N ALA A 69 7.56 -1.35 3.20
CA ALA A 69 7.30 -2.53 2.39
C ALA A 69 7.20 -2.15 0.90
N VAL A 70 7.96 -2.84 0.06
CA VAL A 70 7.99 -2.65 -1.39
C VAL A 70 7.65 -3.98 -2.06
N ILE A 71 6.76 -3.93 -3.06
CA ILE A 71 6.36 -5.09 -3.85
C ILE A 71 7.18 -5.10 -5.14
N ASP A 72 7.82 -6.22 -5.43
CA ASP A 72 8.50 -6.47 -6.70
C ASP A 72 7.47 -6.88 -7.75
N TYR A 73 7.02 -5.91 -8.53
CA TYR A 73 6.00 -6.11 -9.55
C TYR A 73 6.51 -6.88 -10.78
N GLU A 74 7.83 -7.04 -10.96
CA GLU A 74 8.38 -7.86 -12.05
C GLU A 74 8.10 -9.33 -11.80
N LYS A 75 8.28 -9.78 -10.55
CA LYS A 75 8.00 -11.17 -10.14
C LYS A 75 6.53 -11.46 -9.86
N TYR A 76 5.69 -10.44 -9.80
CA TYR A 76 4.26 -10.59 -9.50
C TYR A 76 3.55 -11.58 -10.43
N GLN A 77 3.98 -11.66 -11.69
CA GLN A 77 3.38 -12.56 -12.69
C GLN A 77 3.83 -14.01 -12.53
N ASP A 78 4.94 -14.25 -11.84
CA ASP A 78 5.52 -15.58 -11.63
C ASP A 78 4.92 -16.31 -10.42
N PHE A 79 4.14 -15.60 -9.60
CA PHE A 79 3.54 -16.12 -8.37
C PHE A 79 2.02 -16.07 -8.40
N ASP A 80 1.39 -17.02 -7.70
CA ASP A 80 -0.04 -16.95 -7.37
C ASP A 80 -0.23 -16.01 -6.17
N VAL A 81 -0.38 -14.72 -6.45
CA VAL A 81 -0.53 -13.69 -5.42
C VAL A 81 -1.98 -13.59 -4.98
N ASP A 82 -2.22 -13.86 -3.70
CA ASP A 82 -3.54 -13.78 -3.08
C ASP A 82 -3.62 -12.64 -2.04
N ARG A 83 -4.71 -12.63 -1.27
CA ARG A 83 -4.97 -11.62 -0.23
C ARG A 83 -4.25 -11.90 1.09
N THR A 84 -3.55 -13.01 1.24
CA THR A 84 -2.93 -13.41 2.51
C THR A 84 -2.00 -12.32 3.08
N PRO A 85 -1.15 -11.63 2.29
CA PRO A 85 -0.24 -10.60 2.81
C PRO A 85 -0.93 -9.37 3.45
N ILE A 86 -2.21 -9.12 3.13
CA ILE A 86 -2.94 -7.99 3.71
C ILE A 86 -3.57 -8.33 5.06
N GLU A 87 -3.86 -9.61 5.33
CA GLU A 87 -4.69 -10.05 6.45
C GLU A 87 -4.09 -9.70 7.83
N ARG A 88 -2.76 -9.77 7.95
CA ARG A 88 -2.02 -9.57 9.20
C ARG A 88 -1.32 -8.21 9.31
N CYS A 89 -1.65 -7.27 8.42
CA CYS A 89 -1.13 -5.92 8.51
C CYS A 89 -1.88 -5.12 9.60
N PRO A 90 -1.23 -4.74 10.71
CA PRO A 90 -1.92 -4.10 11.84
C PRO A 90 -2.45 -2.69 11.50
N THR A 91 -1.71 -1.93 10.69
CA THR A 91 -2.10 -0.57 10.28
C THR A 91 -2.99 -0.56 9.03
N GLY A 92 -3.01 -1.66 8.29
CA GLY A 92 -3.66 -1.76 6.97
C GLY A 92 -2.97 -0.88 5.91
N ALA A 93 -1.65 -0.71 6.02
CA ALA A 93 -0.83 0.02 5.05
C ALA A 93 -0.71 -0.70 3.70
N ILE A 94 -0.81 -2.03 3.69
CA ILE A 94 -0.92 -2.84 2.48
C ILE A 94 -2.39 -3.22 2.25
N VAL A 95 -2.86 -3.10 1.02
CA VAL A 95 -4.25 -3.24 0.62
C VAL A 95 -4.39 -4.11 -0.62
N TRP A 96 -5.59 -4.65 -0.79
CA TRP A 96 -5.98 -5.36 -1.99
C TRP A 96 -6.97 -4.52 -2.80
N LEU A 97 -6.70 -4.35 -4.08
CA LEU A 97 -7.56 -3.61 -5.00
C LEU A 97 -8.66 -4.53 -5.55
N ASP A 98 -9.90 -4.27 -5.13
CA ASP A 98 -11.07 -4.98 -5.64
C ASP A 98 -11.58 -4.28 -6.91
N ASN A 99 -11.58 -5.00 -8.02
CA ASN A 99 -12.11 -4.53 -9.29
C ASN A 99 -13.63 -4.67 -9.31
N LYS A 100 -14.35 -3.70 -8.73
CA LYS A 100 -15.75 -3.46 -9.11
C LYS A 100 -15.78 -2.31 -10.12
N LEU A 101 -16.32 -2.59 -11.31
CA LEU A 101 -16.44 -1.69 -12.45
C LEU A 101 -16.91 -0.29 -12.01
N GLY A 102 -16.02 0.71 -12.07
CA GLY A 102 -16.35 2.13 -11.86
C GLY A 102 -15.69 2.80 -10.65
N SER A 103 -15.20 2.03 -9.68
CA SER A 103 -14.45 2.52 -8.51
C SER A 103 -13.51 1.44 -7.98
N THR A 104 -12.20 1.69 -7.96
CA THR A 104 -11.23 0.83 -7.26
C THR A 104 -11.47 0.95 -5.76
N HIS A 105 -12.13 -0.04 -5.17
CA HIS A 105 -12.25 -0.12 -3.72
C HIS A 105 -11.04 -0.88 -3.20
N ALA A 106 -10.19 -0.20 -2.44
CA ALA A 106 -9.12 -0.83 -1.69
C ALA A 106 -9.73 -1.48 -0.43
N SER A 107 -9.45 -2.76 -0.21
CA SER A 107 -9.80 -3.46 1.02
C SER A 107 -8.56 -3.75 1.85
N LYS A 108 -8.69 -3.50 3.15
CA LYS A 108 -7.70 -3.87 4.16
C LYS A 108 -7.96 -5.30 4.64
N GLY A 109 -6.93 -5.93 5.20
CA GLY A 109 -7.08 -7.21 5.87
C GLY A 109 -7.77 -7.08 7.23
N LYS A 110 -8.07 -8.23 7.85
CA LYS A 110 -8.82 -8.30 9.12
C LYS A 110 -8.14 -7.57 10.28
N GLU A 111 -6.82 -7.64 10.39
CA GLU A 111 -6.08 -6.95 11.46
C GLU A 111 -5.92 -5.44 11.18
N GLY A 112 -6.31 -4.96 10.00
CA GLY A 112 -6.14 -3.58 9.60
C GLY A 112 -6.95 -2.61 10.44
N MET A 113 -6.27 -1.64 11.05
CA MET A 113 -6.89 -0.57 11.80
C MET A 113 -7.87 0.25 10.94
N LYS A 114 -9.01 0.59 11.54
CA LYS A 114 -10.00 1.52 11.00
C LYS A 114 -9.59 2.94 11.38
N PRO A 115 -9.09 3.77 10.44
CA PRO A 115 -8.67 5.12 10.76
C PRO A 115 -9.89 5.93 11.20
N HIS A 116 -9.83 6.54 12.39
CA HIS A 116 -10.88 7.42 12.90
C HIS A 116 -10.42 8.86 12.69
N ARG A 117 -10.59 9.37 11.47
CA ARG A 117 -10.11 10.70 11.12
C ARG A 117 -11.25 11.72 11.16
N ASP A 118 -11.41 12.37 12.30
CA ASP A 118 -12.43 13.40 12.53
C ASP A 118 -12.00 14.80 12.10
N THR A 119 -10.69 15.01 11.89
CA THR A 119 -10.10 16.30 11.55
C THR A 119 -9.04 16.18 10.45
N ALA A 120 -8.84 17.27 9.71
CA ALA A 120 -7.77 17.34 8.72
C ALA A 120 -6.39 17.25 9.40
N LEU A 121 -5.38 16.78 8.65
CA LEU A 121 -4.01 16.77 9.15
C LEU A 121 -3.59 18.24 9.32
N PRO A 122 -2.87 18.59 10.40
CA PRO A 122 -2.38 19.95 10.55
C PRO A 122 -1.54 20.32 9.32
N LEU A 123 -1.88 21.44 8.68
CA LEU A 123 -1.08 22.01 7.62
C LEU A 123 0.12 22.69 8.31
N GLY A 124 1.26 22.00 8.33
CA GLY A 124 2.55 22.59 8.72
C GLY A 124 3.06 23.57 7.69
#